data_AF-A0A146FHZ3-F1
#
_entry.id   AF-A0A146FHZ3-F1
#
_cell.length_a   1.000
_cell.length_b   1.000
_cell.length_c   1.000
_cell.angle_alpha   90.00
_cell.angle_beta   90.00
_cell.angle_gamma   90.00
#
_symmetry.space_group_name_H-M   'P 1'
#
loop_
_entity.id
_entity.type
_entity.pdbx_description
1 polymer ?
#
loop_
_entity_poly.entity_id
_entity_poly.type
_entity_poly.pdbx_seq_one_letter_code
_entity_poly.pdbx_strand_id
1 'polypeptide(L)' 'MRNDTELGPNAVASFVRGEMARSLRSRNPYTVNLLLGGVDPITHKPHLYWIDYLASLAPVPYAAHGYAQ' A
#
# COMPACT_ATOMS: atom_id res chain seq x y z
N MET A 1 6.75 -0.36 15.48
CA MET A 1 6.50 1.04 15.08
C MET A 1 7.27 1.92 16.04
N ARG A 2 7.98 2.95 15.56
CA ARG A 2 8.93 3.73 16.38
C ARG A 2 8.25 4.56 17.48
N ASN A 3 6.94 4.74 17.34
CA ASN A 3 6.04 5.30 18.34
C ASN A 3 5.04 4.18 18.67
N ASP A 4 4.66 4.02 19.93
CA ASP A 4 3.72 3.00 20.45
C ASP A 4 2.27 3.12 19.90
N THR A 5 2.10 3.78 18.77
CA THR A 5 0.83 3.98 18.09
C THR A 5 0.80 3.20 16.78
N GLU A 6 -0.29 2.46 16.58
CA GLU A 6 -0.57 1.85 15.29
C GLU A 6 -0.76 2.95 14.24
N LEU A 7 -0.06 2.80 13.11
CA LEU A 7 -0.24 3.67 11.97
C LEU A 7 -1.59 3.34 11.33
N GLY A 8 -2.39 4.39 11.08
CA GLY A 8 -3.61 4.23 10.30
C GLY A 8 -3.31 3.66 8.90
N PRO A 9 -4.28 2.96 8.27
CA PRO A 9 -4.07 2.30 6.97
C PRO A 9 -3.51 3.24 5.89
N ASN A 10 -3.94 4.50 5.88
CA ASN A 10 -3.44 5.56 4.99
C ASN A 10 -1.93 5.84 5.15
N ALA A 11 -1.45 5.89 6.39
CA ALA A 11 -0.05 6.17 6.69
C ALA A 11 0.82 4.98 6.28
N VAL A 12 0.37 3.75 6.54
CA VAL A 12 1.03 2.54 6.07
C VAL A 12 1.09 2.51 4.54
N ALA A 13 -0.01 2.83 3.86
CA ALA A 13 -0.07 2.86 2.39
C ALA A 13 0.93 3.86 1.79
N SER A 14 0.99 5.06 2.36
CA SER A 14 1.93 6.11 1.95
C SER A 14 3.39 5.70 2.17
N PHE A 15 3.68 5.02 3.28
CA PHE A 15 5.01 4.49 3.60
C PHE A 15 5.44 3.42 2.59
N VAL A 16 4.60 2.40 2.36
CA VAL A 16 4.88 1.31 1.42
C VAL A 16 5.12 1.86 0.01
N ARG A 17 4.27 2.78 -0.45
CA ARG A 17 4.46 3.48 -1.73
C ARG A 17 5.81 4.20 -1.80
N GLY A 18 6.21 4.87 -0.71
CA GLY A 18 7.49 5.56 -0.62
C GLY A 18 8.70 4.63 -0.75
N GLU A 19 8.67 3.49 -0.07
CA GLU A 19 9.74 2.48 -0.17
C GLU A 19 9.81 1.86 -1.55
N MET A 20 8.67 1.61 -2.18
CA MET A 20 8.64 1.07 -3.54
C MET A 20 9.12 2.09 -4.57
N ALA A 21 8.74 3.37 -4.45
CA ALA A 21 9.28 4.45 -5.28
C ALA A 21 10.80 4.62 -5.11
N ARG A 22 11.33 4.35 -3.90
CA ARG A 22 12.77 4.33 -3.64
C ARG A 22 13.43 3.14 -4.32
N SER A 23 12.85 1.95 -4.20
CA SER A 23 13.33 0.74 -4.88
C SER A 23 13.31 0.87 -6.41
N LEU A 24 12.26 1.47 -6.98
CA LEU A 24 12.15 1.78 -8.42
C LEU A 24 13.32 2.59 -8.97
N ARG A 25 13.88 3.48 -8.15
CA ARG A 25 15.05 4.30 -8.49
C ARG A 25 16.38 3.66 -8.12
N SER A 26 16.35 2.45 -7.55
CA SER A 26 17.54 1.68 -7.20
C SER A 26 17.95 0.75 -8.34
N ARG A 27 19.08 0.04 -8.17
CA ARG A 27 19.52 -0.97 -9.15
C ARG A 27 18.63 -2.22 -9.20
N ASN A 28 17.83 -2.48 -8.16
CA ASN A 28 17.00 -3.67 -8.04
C ASN A 28 15.54 -3.27 -7.70
N PRO A 29 14.74 -2.89 -8.71
CA PRO A 29 13.35 -2.51 -8.49
C PRO A 29 12.47 -3.71 -8.15
N TYR A 30 11.54 -3.54 -7.22
CA TYR A 30 10.46 -4.50 -6.98
C TYR A 30 9.35 -4.34 -8.02
N THR A 31 9.24 -5.28 -8.96
CA THR A 31 8.20 -5.26 -10.02
C THR A 31 6.96 -6.03 -9.60
N VAL A 32 6.32 -5.58 -8.52
CA VAL A 32 5.13 -6.24 -7.94
C VAL A 32 3.97 -5.27 -7.81
N ASN A 33 2.75 -5.76 -8.02
CA ASN A 33 1.55 -5.03 -7.63
C ASN A 33 1.11 -5.51 -6.24
N LEU A 34 0.72 -4.58 -5.36
CA LEU A 34 0.31 -4.89 -3.99
C LEU A 34 -1.14 -4.47 -3.73
N LEU A 35 -1.83 -5.29 -2.94
CA LEU A 35 -3.08 -4.91 -2.30
C LEU A 35 -2.80 -4.68 -0.82
N LEU A 36 -3.14 -3.50 -0.33
CA LEU A 36 -3.00 -3.15 1.07
C LEU A 36 -4.37 -2.85 1.66
N GLY A 37 -4.83 -3.77 2.50
CA GLY A 37 -6.07 -3.64 3.26
C GLY A 37 -5.79 -3.32 4.73
N GLY A 38 -6.65 -2.53 5.35
CA GLY A 38 -6.61 -2.28 6.78
C GLY A 38 -7.88 -1.60 7.27
N VAL A 39 -8.16 -1.71 8.57
CA VAL A 39 -9.25 -0.99 9.21
C VAL A 39 -8.63 0.05 10.14
N ASP A 40 -9.11 1.29 10.06
CA ASP A 40 -8.70 2.32 10.99
C ASP A 40 -9.31 2.03 12.38
N PRO A 41 -8.49 1.86 13.43
CA PRO A 41 -9.00 1.52 14.77
C PRO A 41 -9.82 2.64 15.42
N ILE A 42 -9.65 3.90 14.98
CA ILE A 42 -10.38 5.05 15.55
C ILE A 42 -11.72 5.24 14.85
N THR A 43 -11.71 5.22 13.52
CA THR A 43 -12.93 5.48 12.73
C THR A 43 -13.70 4.23 12.37
N HIS A 44 -13.13 3.04 12.61
CA HIS A 44 -13.64 1.73 12.20
C HIS A 44 -13.93 1.62 10.70
N LYS A 45 -13.32 2.48 9.88
CA LYS A 45 -13.52 2.46 8.44
C LYS A 45 -12.55 1.48 7.77
N PRO A 46 -13.05 0.58 6.92
CA PRO A 46 -12.18 -0.26 6.11
C PRO A 46 -11.58 0.57 4.96
N HIS A 47 -10.32 0.30 4.67
CA HIS A 47 -9.58 0.88 3.56
C HIS A 47 -8.90 -0.22 2.76
N LEU A 48 -8.93 -0.10 1.45
CA LEU A 48 -8.21 -0.95 0.52
C LEU A 48 -7.49 -0.06 -0.50
N TYR A 49 -6.19 -0.28 -0.64
CA TYR A 49 -5.34 0.43 -1.58
C TYR A 49 -4.76 -0.55 -2.58
N TRP A 50 -4.86 -0.16 -3.85
CA TRP A 50 -4.12 -0.75 -4.94
C TRP A 50 -2.83 0.03 -5.14
N ILE A 51 -1.70 -0.69 -5.16
CA ILE A 51 -0.38 -0.13 -5.38
C ILE A 51 0.24 -0.84 -6.58
N ASP A 52 0.46 -0.11 -7.68
CA ASP A 52 1.03 -0.68 -8.91
C ASP A 52 2.55 -0.82 -8.83
N TYR A 53 3.17 -1.60 -9.70
CA TYR A 53 4.63 -1.74 -9.72
C TYR A 53 5.41 -0.44 -10.04
N LEU A 54 4.72 0.67 -10.36
CA LEU A 54 5.29 2.01 -10.60
C LEU A 54 5.17 2.95 -9.38
N ALA A 55 4.66 2.46 -8.25
CA ALA A 55 4.42 3.22 -7.03
C ALA A 55 3.35 4.30 -7.14
N SER A 56 2.37 4.07 -8.01
CA SER A 56 1.04 4.66 -7.95
C SER A 56 0.24 4.02 -6.82
N LEU A 57 -0.59 4.81 -6.14
CA LEU A 57 -1.46 4.38 -5.06
C LEU A 57 -2.87 4.87 -5.35
N ALA A 58 -3.84 3.95 -5.37
CA ALA A 58 -5.24 4.26 -5.57
C ALA A 58 -6.11 3.58 -4.51
N PRO A 59 -6.99 4.30 -3.80
CA PRO A 59 -8.01 3.69 -2.97
C PRO A 59 -9.07 3.02 -3.86
N VAL A 60 -9.43 1.78 -3.55
CA VAL A 60 -10.37 0.98 -4.36
C VAL A 60 -11.37 0.25 -3.48
N PRO A 61 -12.64 0.10 -3.90
CA PRO A 61 -13.65 -0.64 -3.11
C PRO A 61 -13.44 -2.16 -3.18
N TYR A 62 -12.78 -2.65 -4.24
CA TYR A 62 -12.40 -4.05 -4.45
C TYR A 62 -11.18 -4.10 -5.36
N ALA A 63 -10.38 -5.16 -5.26
CA ALA A 63 -9.26 -5.40 -6.15
C ALA A 63 -8.89 -6.89 -6.20
N ALA A 64 -8.24 -7.29 -7.29
CA ALA A 64 -7.64 -8.60 -7.47
C ALA A 64 -6.23 -8.41 -8.07
N HIS A 65 -5.38 -9.43 -8.01
CA HIS A 65 -4.07 -9.44 -8.64
C HIS A 65 -3.72 -10.83 -9.15
N GLY A 66 -2.97 -10.88 -10.25
CA GLY A 66 -2.50 -12.12 -10.85
C GLY A 66 -3.09 -12.38 -12.22
N TYR A 67 -2.85 -13.57 -12.76
CA TYR A 67 -3.42 -13.98 -14.03
C TYR A 67 -4.92 -14.28 -13.86
N ALA A 68 -5.74 -13.82 -14.83
CA ALA A 68 -7.22 -13.84 -14.82
C ALA A 68 -7.92 -12.83 -13.89
N GLN A 69 -7.34 -11.63 -13.74
CA GLN A 69 -7.96 -10.47 -13.09
C GLN A 69 -9.10 -9.87 -13.93
#